data_AF-A0A257DWI3-F1
#
_entry.id   AF-A0A257DWI3-F1
#
_cell.length_a   1.000
_cell.length_b   1.000
_cell.length_c   1.000
_cell.angle_alpha   90.00
_cell.angle_beta   90.00
_cell.angle_gamma   90.00
#
_symmetry.space_group_name_H-M   'P 1'
#
loop_
_entity.id
_entity.type
_entity.pdbx_description
1 polymer ?
#
loop_
_entity_poly.entity_id
_entity_poly.type
_entity_poly.pdbx_seq_one_letter_code
_entity_poly.pdbx_strand_id
1 'polypeptide(L)'
;MCGIGRYSSGISAALVSFLWAVEASAAQCRISLSQPVVDYGLLRGAEQSGSQDVFLGKRTVRLNVVCPEATVIAMRFQGVSADGQRYAWGRHGYFNLTLEHPLLDGRPVELAHVHNYAARSTGLQPGQTLVVLAGGVPATGRTFSAQVQVDTWLSGAAIAVRSKTVVEGGGHFELVPAG
;
A
#
# COMPACT_ATOMS: atom_id res chain seq x y z
N MET A 1 -83.87 -1.38 19.61
CA MET A 1 -83.10 -1.98 20.72
C MET A 1 -81.79 -1.23 20.86
N CYS A 2 -81.30 -1.15 22.10
CA CYS A 2 -80.27 -0.28 22.64
C CYS A 2 -78.87 -0.45 22.00
N GLY A 3 -78.06 0.62 21.99
CA GLY A 3 -76.64 0.51 21.65
C GLY A 3 -75.90 1.81 21.33
N ILE A 4 -75.95 2.80 22.23
CA ILE A 4 -75.09 4.00 22.16
C ILE A 4 -73.67 3.60 22.58
N GLY A 5 -72.75 3.54 21.62
CA GLY A 5 -71.31 3.37 21.83
C GLY A 5 -70.57 4.68 21.62
N ARG A 6 -70.41 5.44 22.71
CA ARG A 6 -69.65 6.70 22.76
C ARG A 6 -68.17 6.36 22.89
N TYR A 7 -67.34 6.64 21.88
CA TYR A 7 -65.88 6.61 22.03
C TYR A 7 -65.25 7.95 21.69
N SER A 8 -64.49 8.38 22.68
CA SER A 8 -63.88 9.68 22.88
C SER A 8 -62.74 9.93 21.92
N SER A 9 -62.60 11.22 21.62
CA SER A 9 -61.45 11.92 21.04
C SER A 9 -60.10 11.36 21.48
N GLY A 10 -59.18 11.28 20.51
CA GLY A 10 -57.76 11.00 20.71
C GLY A 10 -56.99 11.24 19.43
N ILE A 11 -56.78 12.51 19.05
CA ILE A 11 -55.84 12.87 18.00
C ILE A 11 -54.44 12.65 18.57
N SER A 12 -53.91 11.43 18.44
CA SER A 12 -52.51 11.15 18.71
C SER A 12 -51.68 11.64 17.52
N ALA A 13 -51.18 12.86 17.61
CA ALA A 13 -50.14 13.36 16.71
C ALA A 13 -48.84 12.59 16.99
N ALA A 14 -48.62 11.49 16.27
CA ALA A 14 -47.35 10.79 16.26
C ALA A 14 -46.34 11.61 15.45
N LEU A 15 -45.49 12.38 16.13
CA LEU A 15 -44.27 12.95 15.56
C LEU A 15 -43.30 11.79 15.27
N VAL A 16 -43.37 11.24 14.06
CA VAL A 16 -42.36 10.30 13.55
C VAL A 16 -41.13 11.13 13.18
N SER A 17 -40.27 11.36 14.17
CA SER A 17 -38.94 11.92 13.96
C SER A 17 -38.10 10.91 13.17
N PHE A 18 -38.06 11.08 11.86
CA PHE A 18 -37.15 10.36 10.98
C PHE A 18 -35.74 10.90 11.26
N LEU A 19 -35.05 10.32 12.24
CA LEU A 19 -33.62 10.54 12.42
C LEU A 19 -32.91 9.81 11.28
N TRP A 20 -32.67 10.51 10.18
CA TRP A 20 -31.73 10.07 9.17
C TRP A 20 -30.35 10.07 9.84
N ALA A 21 -29.87 8.89 10.22
CA ALA A 21 -28.46 8.72 10.54
C ALA A 21 -27.68 9.03 9.26
N VAL A 22 -27.07 10.21 9.18
CA VAL A 22 -26.02 10.45 8.21
C VAL A 22 -24.86 9.59 8.67
N GLU A 23 -24.69 8.42 8.07
CA GLU A 23 -23.42 7.71 8.13
C GLU A 23 -22.39 8.63 7.46
N ALA A 24 -21.71 9.42 8.30
CA ALA A 24 -20.46 10.04 7.93
C ALA A 24 -19.49 8.90 7.67
N SER A 25 -19.44 8.39 6.44
CA SER A 25 -18.34 7.56 6.01
C SER A 25 -17.09 8.42 6.19
N ALA A 26 -16.27 8.09 7.19
CA ALA A 26 -14.98 8.72 7.36
C ALA A 26 -14.24 8.52 6.05
N ALA A 27 -14.14 9.58 5.24
CA ALA A 27 -13.60 9.44 3.91
C ALA A 27 -12.14 8.98 4.06
N GLN A 28 -11.86 7.75 3.62
CA GLN A 28 -10.56 7.14 3.80
C GLN A 28 -9.61 7.60 2.70
N CYS A 29 -8.33 7.76 3.03
CA CYS A 29 -7.31 7.97 2.02
C CYS A 29 -7.31 6.81 1.01
N ARG A 30 -7.27 7.15 -0.28
CA ARG A 30 -7.23 6.18 -1.37
C ARG A 30 -5.80 6.02 -1.88
N ILE A 31 -5.37 4.77 -2.04
CA ILE A 31 -4.07 4.40 -2.58
C ILE A 31 -4.22 3.80 -3.97
N SER A 32 -3.33 4.15 -4.91
CA SER A 32 -3.36 3.64 -6.28
C SER A 32 -1.97 3.51 -6.90
N LEU A 33 -1.85 2.58 -7.86
CA LEU A 33 -0.65 2.36 -8.66
C LEU A 33 -0.96 2.63 -10.14
N SER A 34 0.00 3.17 -10.89
CA SER A 34 -0.14 3.39 -12.34
C SER A 34 -0.29 2.07 -13.12
N GLN A 35 0.43 1.04 -12.69
CA GLN A 35 0.31 -0.32 -13.20
C GLN A 35 0.52 -1.28 -12.00
N PRO A 36 -0.43 -2.17 -11.70
CA PRO A 36 -0.29 -3.10 -10.57
C PRO A 36 0.50 -4.37 -10.93
N VAL A 37 0.94 -4.51 -12.19
CA VAL A 37 1.66 -5.69 -12.69
C VAL A 37 3.01 -5.27 -13.27
N VAL A 38 4.05 -6.04 -12.94
CA VAL A 38 5.39 -5.91 -13.47
C VAL A 38 5.75 -7.22 -14.18
N ASP A 39 5.86 -7.17 -15.50
CA ASP A 39 6.25 -8.32 -16.32
C ASP A 39 7.75 -8.26 -16.65
N TYR A 40 8.45 -9.34 -16.37
CA TYR A 40 9.87 -9.53 -16.68
C TYR A 40 10.09 -10.34 -17.96
N GLY A 41 9.02 -10.83 -18.59
CA GLY A 41 9.05 -11.61 -19.82
C GLY A 41 9.69 -12.99 -19.64
N LEU A 42 10.18 -13.54 -20.75
CA LEU A 42 10.85 -14.84 -20.76
C LEU A 42 12.27 -14.71 -20.22
N LEU A 43 12.49 -15.25 -19.02
CA LEU A 43 13.82 -15.40 -18.46
C LEU A 43 14.52 -16.57 -19.15
N ARG A 44 15.59 -16.27 -19.89
CA ARG A 44 16.48 -17.32 -20.42
C ARG A 44 17.52 -17.63 -19.37
N GLY A 45 17.69 -18.92 -19.06
CA GLY A 45 18.75 -19.33 -18.17
C GLY A 45 20.09 -18.93 -18.78
N ALA A 46 20.86 -18.05 -18.13
CA ALA A 46 22.23 -17.80 -18.56
C ALA A 46 23.01 -19.09 -18.34
N GLU A 47 23.64 -19.65 -19.39
CA GLU A 47 24.45 -20.87 -19.30
C GLU A 47 25.71 -20.70 -18.43
N GLN A 48 25.90 -19.53 -17.83
CA GLN A 48 27.06 -19.20 -17.02
C GLN A 48 26.70 -18.22 -15.91
N SER A 49 26.45 -18.76 -14.72
CA SER A 49 27.08 -18.29 -13.49
C SER A 49 26.73 -19.24 -12.35
N GLY A 50 27.68 -19.46 -11.44
CA GLY A 50 27.54 -20.37 -10.30
C GLY A 50 26.48 -19.94 -9.28
N SER A 51 26.77 -20.15 -8.00
CA SER A 51 25.87 -19.90 -6.85
C SER A 51 25.47 -18.43 -6.62
N GLN A 52 25.59 -17.54 -7.62
CA GLN A 52 25.36 -16.11 -7.50
C GLN A 52 23.98 -15.73 -8.05
N ASP A 53 23.32 -14.78 -7.39
CA ASP A 53 22.01 -14.26 -7.79
C ASP A 53 22.12 -13.45 -9.09
N VAL A 54 21.18 -13.67 -10.01
CA VAL A 54 21.08 -12.98 -11.30
C VAL A 54 20.07 -11.84 -11.19
N PHE A 55 20.52 -10.63 -11.53
CA PHE A 55 19.67 -9.45 -11.56
C PHE A 55 18.79 -9.42 -12.82
N LEU A 56 17.49 -9.33 -12.64
CA LEU A 56 16.50 -9.36 -13.73
C LEU A 56 16.13 -7.98 -14.26
N GLY A 57 16.65 -6.93 -13.63
CA GLY A 57 16.48 -5.55 -14.03
C GLY A 57 15.54 -4.76 -13.14
N LYS A 58 15.47 -3.46 -13.46
CA LYS A 58 14.70 -2.45 -12.74
C LYS A 58 13.36 -2.21 -13.40
N ARG A 59 12.33 -2.04 -12.59
CA ARG A 59 10.98 -1.67 -13.04
C ARG A 59 10.43 -0.59 -12.14
N THR A 60 9.74 0.38 -12.72
CA THR A 60 9.23 1.53 -11.96
C THR A 60 7.73 1.64 -12.16
N VAL A 61 7.00 1.79 -11.07
CA VAL A 61 5.56 2.09 -11.08
C VAL A 61 5.30 3.34 -10.27
N ARG A 62 4.27 4.12 -10.59
CA ARG A 62 3.93 5.31 -9.81
C ARG A 62 2.92 4.97 -8.73
N LEU A 63 3.26 5.31 -7.49
CA LEU A 63 2.36 5.26 -6.34
C LEU A 63 1.73 6.63 -6.12
N ASN A 64 0.42 6.66 -5.91
CA ASN A 64 -0.29 7.86 -5.49
C ASN A 64 -1.18 7.55 -4.28
N VAL A 65 -1.25 8.51 -3.36
CA VAL A 65 -2.18 8.50 -2.23
C VAL A 65 -2.95 9.81 -2.25
N VAL A 66 -4.27 9.74 -2.14
CA VAL A 66 -5.16 10.90 -2.11
C VAL A 66 -6.07 10.81 -0.91
N CYS A 67 -5.92 11.77 0.00
CA CYS A 67 -6.70 11.92 1.21
C CYS A 67 -7.72 13.07 1.07
N PRO A 68 -8.91 12.93 1.67
CA PRO A 68 -9.93 13.99 1.67
C PRO A 68 -9.53 15.18 2.57
N GLU A 69 -8.82 14.89 3.66
CA GLU A 69 -8.29 15.87 4.60
C GLU A 69 -6.76 15.77 4.68
N ALA A 70 -6.12 16.83 5.14
CA ALA A 70 -4.67 16.83 5.33
C ALA A 70 -4.34 15.95 6.54
N THR A 71 -3.55 14.90 6.33
CA THR A 71 -3.19 13.94 7.38
C THR A 71 -1.75 13.49 7.24
N VAL A 72 -1.21 12.87 8.29
CA VAL A 72 0.11 12.24 8.21
C VAL A 72 -0.03 10.97 7.38
N ILE A 73 0.78 10.88 6.33
CA ILE A 73 0.78 9.72 5.44
C ILE A 73 1.90 8.78 5.87
N ALA A 74 1.51 7.61 6.37
CA ALA A 74 2.41 6.49 6.61
C ALA A 74 1.94 5.29 5.78
N MET A 75 2.90 4.54 5.23
CA MET A 75 2.62 3.45 4.31
C MET A 75 3.60 2.30 4.50
N ARG A 76 3.12 1.10 4.20
CA ARG A 76 3.91 -0.11 4.12
C ARG A 76 3.54 -0.91 2.89
N PHE A 77 4.40 -1.86 2.53
CA PHE A 77 4.07 -2.89 1.58
C PHE A 77 3.88 -4.23 2.31
N GLN A 78 2.75 -4.86 2.07
CA GLN A 78 2.38 -6.17 2.59
C GLN A 78 2.70 -7.22 1.54
N GLY A 79 3.62 -8.13 1.84
CA GLY A 79 4.04 -9.19 0.95
C GLY A 79 4.77 -10.30 1.71
N VAL A 80 5.02 -11.42 1.04
CA VAL A 80 5.76 -12.53 1.64
C VAL A 80 7.21 -12.12 1.81
N SER A 81 7.72 -12.20 3.05
CA SER A 81 9.12 -11.96 3.37
C SER A 81 9.98 -13.13 2.86
N ALA A 82 11.00 -12.83 2.05
CA ALA A 82 12.08 -13.77 1.76
C ALA A 82 13.05 -13.83 2.95
N ASP A 83 13.30 -12.66 3.51
CA ASP A 83 13.99 -12.41 4.77
C ASP A 83 13.48 -11.08 5.35
N GLY A 84 13.98 -10.67 6.52
CA GLY A 84 13.56 -9.43 7.17
C GLY A 84 13.83 -8.14 6.38
N GLN A 85 14.39 -8.19 5.17
CA GLN A 85 14.76 -7.04 4.34
C GLN A 85 14.13 -7.08 2.94
N ARG A 86 13.84 -8.26 2.40
CA ARG A 86 13.46 -8.49 1.00
C ARG A 86 12.18 -9.31 0.88
N TYR A 87 11.45 -9.15 -0.21
CA TYR A 87 10.24 -9.94 -0.47
C TYR A 87 10.54 -11.14 -1.35
N ALA A 88 9.80 -12.22 -1.15
CA ALA A 88 9.93 -13.44 -1.94
C ALA A 88 9.35 -13.27 -3.35
N TRP A 89 10.05 -13.83 -4.33
CA TRP A 89 9.63 -13.93 -5.72
C TRP A 89 9.74 -15.39 -6.19
N GLY A 90 8.61 -16.09 -6.17
CA GLY A 90 8.56 -17.54 -6.27
C GLY A 90 9.41 -18.24 -5.20
N ARG A 91 9.94 -19.43 -5.53
CA ARG A 91 10.72 -20.24 -4.57
C ARG A 91 12.18 -19.83 -4.42
N HIS A 92 12.69 -19.07 -5.37
CA HIS A 92 14.14 -18.94 -5.57
C HIS A 92 14.56 -17.53 -5.99
N GLY A 93 13.67 -16.55 -5.90
CA GLY A 93 13.97 -15.16 -6.19
C GLY A 93 13.49 -14.25 -5.07
N TYR A 94 13.89 -12.99 -5.17
CA TYR A 94 13.47 -11.96 -4.26
C TYR A 94 13.43 -10.61 -4.97
N PHE A 95 12.71 -9.66 -4.39
CA PHE A 95 12.68 -8.29 -4.86
C PHE A 95 12.74 -7.28 -3.71
N ASN A 96 13.26 -6.11 -4.03
CA ASN A 96 13.33 -4.94 -3.15
C ASN A 96 12.44 -3.83 -3.71
N LEU A 97 11.89 -3.03 -2.80
CA LEU A 97 11.06 -1.88 -3.12
C LEU A 97 11.68 -0.61 -2.54
N THR A 98 11.88 0.39 -3.39
CA THR A 98 12.40 1.70 -3.00
C THR A 98 11.45 2.79 -3.50
N LEU A 99 11.12 3.76 -2.64
CA LEU A 99 10.37 4.96 -3.00
C LEU A 99 11.31 6.09 -3.43
N GLU A 100 11.28 6.42 -4.71
CA GLU A 100 12.06 7.47 -5.33
C GLU A 100 11.22 8.72 -5.58
N HIS A 101 11.86 9.87 -5.49
CA HIS A 101 11.24 11.18 -5.75
C HIS A 101 9.90 11.40 -5.01
N PRO A 102 9.83 11.16 -3.69
CA PRO A 102 8.59 11.35 -2.95
C PRO A 102 8.20 12.83 -2.91
N LEU A 103 6.93 13.10 -3.20
CA LEU A 103 6.33 14.42 -3.17
C LEU A 103 5.10 14.40 -2.25
N LEU A 104 4.95 15.42 -1.41
CA LEU A 104 3.73 15.73 -0.66
C LEU A 104 3.18 17.07 -1.14
N ASP A 105 1.95 17.08 -1.64
CA ASP A 105 1.29 18.26 -2.20
C ASP A 105 2.17 18.98 -3.24
N GLY A 106 2.89 18.20 -4.04
CA GLY A 106 3.80 18.66 -5.10
C GLY A 106 5.19 19.09 -4.62
N ARG A 107 5.50 19.01 -3.33
CA ARG A 107 6.80 19.40 -2.77
C ARG A 107 7.66 18.19 -2.41
N PRO A 108 8.97 18.20 -2.67
CA PRO A 108 9.87 17.15 -2.21
C PRO A 108 9.81 16.97 -0.70
N VAL A 109 9.74 15.72 -0.26
CA VAL A 109 9.71 15.32 1.14
C VAL A 109 10.72 14.23 1.42
N GLU A 110 10.96 13.97 2.69
CA GLU A 110 11.80 12.87 3.13
C GLU A 110 10.93 11.72 3.65
N LEU A 111 11.52 10.53 3.73
CA LEU A 111 10.89 9.35 4.31
C LEU A 111 11.76 8.79 5.43
N ALA A 112 11.12 8.23 6.45
CA ALA A 112 11.79 7.53 7.55
C ALA A 112 10.91 6.42 8.11
N HIS A 113 11.50 5.54 8.93
CA HIS A 113 10.73 4.54 9.65
C HIS A 113 9.82 5.20 10.70
N VAL A 114 8.57 4.74 10.80
CA VAL A 114 7.59 5.34 11.73
C VAL A 114 8.02 5.27 13.20
N HIS A 115 8.86 4.29 13.56
CA HIS A 115 9.39 4.12 14.92
C HIS A 115 10.74 4.82 15.15
N ASN A 116 11.34 5.42 14.11
CA ASN A 116 12.63 6.11 14.19
C ASN A 116 12.76 7.17 13.07
N TYR A 117 12.26 8.38 13.32
CA TYR A 117 12.29 9.48 12.34
C TYR A 117 13.69 9.97 11.98
N ALA A 118 14.70 9.72 12.83
CA ALA A 118 16.09 10.04 12.53
C ALA A 118 16.70 9.07 11.49
N ALA A 119 16.20 7.83 11.43
CA ALA A 119 16.62 6.84 10.44
C ALA A 119 15.88 7.06 9.11
N ARG A 120 16.45 7.92 8.27
CA ARG A 120 15.93 8.16 6.92
C ARG A 120 16.02 6.90 6.08
N SER A 121 14.94 6.58 5.38
CA SER A 121 14.84 5.38 4.57
C SER A 121 13.81 5.58 3.48
N THR A 122 14.15 5.12 2.28
CA THR A 122 13.25 5.02 1.13
C THR A 122 12.84 3.58 0.86
N GLY A 123 13.40 2.61 1.60
CA GLY A 123 13.16 1.18 1.41
C GLY A 123 11.91 0.69 2.13
N LEU A 124 10.99 0.08 1.39
CA LEU A 124 9.80 -0.56 1.95
C LEU A 124 10.12 -2.01 2.32
N GLN A 125 10.71 -2.23 3.48
CA GLN A 125 11.09 -3.57 3.94
C GLN A 125 9.91 -4.32 4.56
N PRO A 126 9.91 -5.68 4.55
CA PRO A 126 8.85 -6.46 5.16
C PRO A 126 8.60 -6.07 6.63
N GLY A 127 7.34 -5.80 6.96
CA GLY A 127 6.93 -5.39 8.32
C GLY A 127 7.30 -3.97 8.74
N GLN A 128 8.05 -3.24 7.91
CA GLN A 128 8.42 -1.85 8.17
C GLN A 128 7.38 -0.89 7.60
N THR A 129 7.20 0.24 8.28
CA THR A 129 6.31 1.32 7.86
C THR A 129 7.14 2.58 7.68
N LEU A 130 7.01 3.22 6.51
CA LEU A 130 7.60 4.51 6.23
C LEU A 130 6.58 5.63 6.47
N VAL A 131 7.04 6.75 7.02
CA VAL A 131 6.24 7.97 7.22
C VAL A 131 6.83 9.12 6.42
N VAL A 132 5.97 10.01 5.93
CA VAL A 132 6.36 11.24 5.23
C VAL A 132 6.83 12.30 6.23
N LEU A 133 8.01 12.86 5.99
CA LEU A 133 8.64 13.90 6.82
C LEU A 133 8.87 15.19 6.02
N ALA A 134 8.70 16.32 6.69
CA ALA A 134 9.15 17.64 6.22
C ALA A 134 9.96 18.30 7.33
N GLY A 135 11.22 18.66 7.05
CA GLY A 135 12.11 19.21 8.08
C GLY A 135 12.38 18.25 9.25
N GLY A 136 12.36 16.93 9.00
CA GLY A 136 12.65 15.90 10.00
C GLY A 136 11.51 15.50 10.93
N VAL A 137 10.31 16.08 10.75
CA VAL A 137 9.12 15.73 11.54
C VAL A 137 7.98 15.23 10.63
N PRO A 138 7.06 14.39 11.14
CA PRO A 138 5.88 13.96 10.38
C PRO A 138 5.12 15.13 9.77
N ALA A 139 4.90 15.07 8.46
CA ALA A 139 4.20 16.11 7.72
C ALA A 139 2.78 15.70 7.40
N THR A 140 1.85 16.66 7.46
CA THR A 140 0.48 16.47 7.01
C THR A 140 0.30 16.98 5.58
N GLY A 141 -0.48 16.25 4.79
CA GLY A 141 -0.81 16.64 3.42
C GLY A 141 -1.96 15.83 2.85
N ARG A 142 -2.39 16.16 1.63
CA ARG A 142 -3.55 15.51 0.98
C ARG A 142 -3.16 14.59 -0.14
N THR A 143 -2.08 14.89 -0.83
CA THR A 143 -1.64 14.16 -2.02
C THR A 143 -0.19 13.75 -1.87
N PHE A 144 0.07 12.45 -1.86
CA PHE A 144 1.42 11.92 -1.90
C PHE A 144 1.65 11.19 -3.22
N SER A 145 2.84 11.33 -3.79
CA SER A 145 3.25 10.55 -4.95
C SER A 145 4.72 10.19 -4.89
N ALA A 146 5.06 9.00 -5.37
CA ALA A 146 6.43 8.53 -5.50
C ALA A 146 6.56 7.55 -6.67
N GLN A 147 7.79 7.34 -7.14
CA GLN A 147 8.15 6.26 -8.02
C GLN A 147 8.58 5.06 -7.18
N VAL A 148 7.90 3.93 -7.31
CA VAL A 148 8.33 2.67 -6.70
C VAL A 148 9.30 2.00 -7.66
N GLN A 149 10.59 1.96 -7.31
CA GLN A 149 11.56 1.12 -8.00
C GLN A 149 11.48 -0.30 -7.43
N VAL A 150 11.35 -1.26 -8.35
CA VAL A 150 11.34 -2.71 -8.09
C VAL A 150 12.60 -3.30 -8.70
N ASP A 151 13.51 -3.73 -7.83
CA ASP A 151 14.73 -4.43 -8.20
C ASP A 151 14.52 -5.92 -7.91
N THR A 152 14.67 -6.80 -8.91
CA THR A 152 14.34 -8.23 -8.79
C THR A 152 15.55 -9.10 -9.13
N TRP A 153 15.73 -10.16 -8.34
CA TRP A 153 16.79 -11.14 -8.50
C TRP A 153 16.22 -12.57 -8.48
N LEU A 154 16.92 -13.45 -9.20
CA LEU A 154 16.67 -14.89 -9.21
C LEU A 154 17.97 -15.61 -8.86
N SER A 155 17.91 -16.56 -7.92
CA SER A 155 19.09 -17.35 -7.57
C SER A 155 19.54 -18.23 -8.73
N GLY A 156 20.86 -18.36 -8.89
CA GLY A 156 21.48 -19.17 -9.96
C GLY A 156 21.02 -20.63 -9.98
N ALA A 157 20.64 -21.19 -8.82
CA ALA A 157 20.13 -22.56 -8.72
C ALA A 157 18.78 -22.77 -9.44
N ALA A 158 17.94 -21.74 -9.54
CA ALA A 158 16.66 -21.82 -10.25
C ALA A 158 16.79 -21.69 -11.77
N ILE A 159 17.86 -21.06 -12.22
CA ILE A 159 18.20 -20.86 -13.63
C ILE A 159 18.66 -22.17 -14.28
N ALA A 160 19.22 -23.09 -13.48
CA ALA A 160 19.66 -24.42 -13.92
C ALA A 160 18.52 -25.44 -14.16
N VAL A 161 17.27 -25.10 -13.82
CA VAL A 161 16.13 -26.00 -13.99
C VAL A 161 15.62 -25.92 -15.43
N ARG A 162 15.73 -27.02 -16.20
CA ARG A 162 15.37 -27.08 -17.63
C ARG A 162 13.86 -26.95 -17.94
N SER A 163 13.00 -26.84 -16.94
CA SER A 163 11.55 -26.74 -17.13
C SER A 163 11.05 -25.30 -17.12
N LYS A 164 10.10 -24.98 -18.02
CA LYS A 164 9.35 -23.73 -18.00
C LYS A 164 8.65 -23.59 -16.65
N THR A 165 9.08 -22.63 -15.84
CA THR A 165 8.51 -22.34 -14.52
C THR A 165 8.05 -20.88 -14.50
N VAL A 166 6.80 -20.64 -14.12
CA VAL A 166 6.28 -19.29 -13.89
C VAL A 166 6.72 -18.86 -12.50
N VAL A 167 7.35 -17.68 -12.39
CA VAL A 167 7.83 -17.11 -11.13
C VAL A 167 7.02 -15.85 -10.85
N GLU A 168 6.34 -15.84 -9.70
CA GLU A 168 5.46 -14.75 -9.29
C GLU A 168 5.80 -14.34 -7.86
N GLY A 169 5.70 -13.03 -7.61
CA GLY A 169 5.71 -12.45 -6.28
C GLY A 169 4.73 -11.30 -6.29
N GLY A 170 4.15 -11.01 -5.13
CA GLY A 170 3.06 -10.07 -5.06
C GLY A 170 2.90 -9.51 -3.66
N GLY A 171 2.00 -8.54 -3.58
CA GLY A 171 1.69 -7.84 -2.36
C GLY A 171 0.83 -6.63 -2.66
N HIS A 172 0.59 -5.82 -1.65
CA HIS A 172 -0.19 -4.60 -1.78
C HIS A 172 0.37 -3.51 -0.88
N PHE A 173 0.15 -2.27 -1.28
CA PHE A 173 0.44 -1.14 -0.42
C PHE A 173 -0.72 -0.91 0.53
N GLU A 174 -0.41 -0.58 1.77
CA GLU A 174 -1.38 -0.27 2.81
C GLU A 174 -1.00 1.05 3.47
N LEU A 175 -2.01 1.88 3.75
CA LEU A 175 -1.86 3.05 4.58
C LEU A 175 -1.96 2.63 6.04
N VAL A 176 -1.02 3.09 6.85
CA VAL A 176 -0.99 2.81 8.28
C VAL A 176 -1.40 4.10 9.01
N PRO A 177 -2.35 4.04 9.96
CA PRO A 177 -2.63 5.19 10.83
C PRO A 177 -1.33 5.63 11.51
N ALA A 178 -0.95 6.89 11.33
CA ALA A 178 0.34 7.39 11.83
C ALA A 178 0.35 7.75 13.33
N GLY A 179 -0.76 7.53 14.04
CA GLY A 179 -0.92 7.87 15.45
C GLY A 179 -1.40 9.30 15.67
#